data_AF-A0AA42J0H9-F1
#
_entry.id   AF-A0AA42J0H9-F1
#
_cell.length_a   1.000
_cell.length_b   1.000
_cell.length_c   1.000
_cell.angle_alpha   90.00
_cell.angle_beta   90.00
_cell.angle_gamma   90.00
#
_symmetry.space_group_name_H-M   'P 1'
#
loop_
_entity.id
_entity.type
_entity.pdbx_description
1 polymer ?
#
loop_
_entity_poly.entity_id
_entity_poly.type
_entity_poly.pdbx_seq_one_letter_code
_entity_poly.pdbx_strand_id
1 'polypeptide(L)'
;MNEIQRIEELNGKFRDALITERELYHSRTMANPAEEKEMQILMKQYINEAKEILTQQGIKTREELKAISKKYFMVEFLNELFKDQTYNSEAYNVEIDIDCGL
;
A
#
# COMPACT_ATOMS: atom_id res chain seq x y z
N MET A 1 -9.51 -19.22 4.62
CA MET A 1 -9.17 -18.10 3.71
C MET A 1 -7.69 -18.16 3.46
N ASN A 2 -7.22 -18.09 2.22
CA ASN A 2 -5.78 -18.12 1.93
C ASN A 2 -5.16 -16.82 2.45
N GLU A 3 -4.16 -16.88 3.32
CA GLU A 3 -3.52 -15.72 3.95
C GLU A 3 -2.99 -14.71 2.91
N ILE A 4 -2.59 -15.18 1.73
CA ILE A 4 -2.17 -14.32 0.61
C ILE A 4 -3.35 -13.56 0.01
N GLN A 5 -4.53 -14.19 -0.10
CA GLN A 5 -5.75 -13.49 -0.53
C GLN A 5 -6.09 -12.36 0.43
N ARG A 6 -5.80 -12.53 1.73
CA ARG A 6 -6.00 -11.46 2.69
C ARG A 6 -5.07 -10.27 2.46
N ILE A 7 -3.80 -10.50 2.15
CA ILE A 7 -2.86 -9.43 1.77
C ILE A 7 -3.34 -8.69 0.50
N GLU A 8 -3.90 -9.42 -0.47
CA GLU A 8 -4.49 -8.84 -1.69
C GLU A 8 -5.70 -7.95 -1.39
N GLU A 9 -6.59 -8.39 -0.49
CA GLU A 9 -7.72 -7.59 -0.01
C GLU A 9 -7.25 -6.31 0.70
N LEU A 10 -6.22 -6.42 1.53
CA LEU A 10 -5.65 -5.28 2.25
C LEU A 10 -5.02 -4.26 1.30
N ASN A 11 -4.37 -4.70 0.24
CA ASN A 11 -3.88 -3.83 -0.82
C ASN A 11 -5.03 -3.08 -1.53
N GLY A 12 -6.15 -3.76 -1.79
CA GLY A 12 -7.35 -3.11 -2.35
C GLY A 12 -7.91 -2.04 -1.42
N LYS A 13 -8.09 -2.37 -0.13
CA LYS A 13 -8.57 -1.41 0.87
C LYS A 13 -7.62 -0.23 1.07
N PHE A 14 -6.31 -0.49 1.05
CA PHE A 14 -5.28 0.56 1.12
C PHE A 14 -5.39 1.51 -0.06
N ARG A 15 -5.53 0.98 -1.28
CA ARG A 15 -5.71 1.80 -2.49
C ARG A 15 -6.95 2.68 -2.37
N ASP A 16 -8.07 2.11 -1.94
CA ASP A 16 -9.33 2.86 -1.84
C ASP A 16 -9.23 3.95 -0.75
N ALA A 17 -8.60 3.68 0.39
CA ALA A 17 -8.34 4.69 1.43
C ALA A 17 -7.40 5.81 0.94
N LEU A 18 -6.36 5.47 0.16
CA LEU A 18 -5.44 6.45 -0.42
C LEU A 18 -6.12 7.35 -1.46
N ILE A 19 -7.04 6.81 -2.25
CA ILE A 19 -7.87 7.60 -3.18
C ILE A 19 -8.72 8.58 -2.39
N THR A 20 -9.44 8.10 -1.36
CA THR A 20 -10.27 8.96 -0.49
C THR A 20 -9.43 10.07 0.16
N GLU A 21 -8.25 9.76 0.69
CA GLU A 21 -7.34 10.76 1.27
C GLU A 21 -6.94 11.84 0.25
N ARG A 22 -6.60 11.44 -0.99
CA ARG A 22 -6.25 12.37 -2.07
C ARG A 22 -7.44 13.23 -2.50
N GLU A 23 -8.64 12.65 -2.57
CA GLU A 23 -9.86 13.38 -2.90
C GLU A 23 -10.19 14.44 -1.84
N LEU A 24 -10.03 14.11 -0.55
CA LEU A 24 -10.17 15.06 0.56
C LEU A 24 -9.20 16.23 0.43
N TYR A 25 -7.96 15.98 0.00
CA TYR A 25 -6.94 17.02 -0.22
C TYR A 25 -7.28 17.95 -1.41
N HIS A 26 -7.83 17.38 -2.50
CA HIS A 26 -8.17 18.16 -3.70
C HIS A 26 -9.52 18.89 -3.60
N SER A 27 -10.43 18.41 -2.75
CA SER A 27 -11.64 19.11 -2.33
C SER A 27 -11.27 20.32 -1.45
N ARG A 28 -10.88 21.43 -2.09
CA ARG A 28 -10.47 22.72 -1.47
C ARG A 28 -11.56 23.40 -0.60
N THR A 29 -12.67 22.74 -0.30
CA THR A 29 -13.84 23.29 0.41
C THR A 29 -14.04 22.70 1.81
N MET A 30 -12.95 22.40 2.52
CA MET A 30 -12.84 21.83 3.88
C MET A 30 -12.37 20.37 3.84
N ALA A 31 -11.07 20.16 3.58
CA ALA A 31 -10.41 18.94 4.05
C ALA A 31 -10.64 18.86 5.56
N ASN A 32 -11.50 17.94 6.00
CA ASN A 32 -11.74 17.71 7.42
C ASN A 32 -10.50 16.99 7.97
N PRO A 33 -9.65 17.64 8.78
CA PRO A 33 -8.39 17.03 9.21
C PRO A 33 -8.60 15.75 10.03
N ALA A 34 -9.80 15.58 10.61
CA ALA A 34 -10.18 14.35 11.31
C ALA A 34 -10.36 13.18 10.33
N GLU A 35 -11.00 13.38 9.18
CA GLU A 35 -11.21 12.35 8.17
C GLU A 35 -9.90 11.94 7.49
N GLU A 36 -9.04 12.91 7.17
CA GLU A 36 -7.69 12.64 6.65
C GLU A 36 -6.89 11.78 7.64
N LYS A 37 -6.91 12.16 8.93
CA LYS A 37 -6.24 11.39 9.98
C LYS A 37 -6.83 9.98 10.13
N GLU A 38 -8.13 9.82 9.99
CA GLU A 38 -8.79 8.51 10.03
C GLU A 38 -8.32 7.61 8.88
N MET A 39 -8.25 8.14 7.66
CA MET A 39 -7.75 7.39 6.50
C MET A 39 -6.28 6.96 6.72
N GLN A 40 -5.44 7.83 7.26
CA GLN A 40 -4.05 7.49 7.60
C GLN A 40 -3.95 6.38 8.66
N ILE A 41 -4.85 6.37 9.64
CA ILE A 41 -4.91 5.32 10.66
C ILE A 41 -5.31 3.99 10.01
N LEU A 42 -6.34 3.98 9.16
CA LEU A 42 -6.80 2.79 8.45
C LEU A 42 -5.70 2.20 7.56
N MET A 43 -5.02 3.04 6.77
CA MET A 43 -3.90 2.59 5.94
C MET A 43 -2.79 1.96 6.77
N LYS A 44 -2.42 2.53 7.93
CA LYS A 44 -1.44 1.95 8.85
C LYS A 44 -1.90 0.60 9.41
N GLN A 45 -3.18 0.46 9.75
CA GLN A 45 -3.73 -0.81 10.22
C GLN A 45 -3.63 -1.89 9.14
N TYR A 46 -3.95 -1.57 7.89
CA TYR A 46 -3.84 -2.51 6.78
C TYR A 46 -2.40 -2.96 6.52
N ILE A 47 -1.44 -2.02 6.62
CA ILE A 47 -0.01 -2.34 6.54
C ILE A 47 0.43 -3.26 7.68
N ASN A 48 0.04 -2.97 8.92
CA ASN A 48 0.42 -3.79 10.07
C ASN A 48 -0.15 -5.21 9.96
N GLU A 49 -1.44 -5.34 9.60
CA GLU A 49 -2.08 -6.64 9.40
C GLU A 49 -1.36 -7.44 8.29
N ALA A 50 -1.03 -6.79 7.17
CA ALA A 50 -0.29 -7.45 6.10
C ALA A 50 1.15 -7.84 6.52
N LYS A 51 1.86 -7.00 7.31
CA LYS A 51 3.18 -7.34 7.87
C LYS A 51 3.14 -8.57 8.78
N GLU A 52 2.08 -8.70 9.60
CA GLU A 52 1.88 -9.87 10.45
C GLU A 52 1.71 -11.13 9.62
N ILE A 53 0.88 -11.08 8.58
CA ILE A 53 0.66 -12.21 7.67
C ILE A 53 1.95 -12.58 6.93
N LEU A 54 2.69 -11.60 6.40
CA LEU A 54 3.98 -11.85 5.75
C LEU A 54 4.96 -12.56 6.69
N THR A 55 5.00 -12.14 7.96
CA THR A 55 5.83 -12.75 9.00
C THR A 55 5.42 -14.20 9.28
N GLN A 56 4.11 -14.46 9.41
CA GLN A 56 3.56 -15.81 9.63
C GLN A 56 3.85 -16.76 8.47
N GLN A 57 3.76 -16.24 7.23
CA GLN A 57 4.06 -16.99 6.01
C GLN A 57 5.56 -17.08 5.70
N GLY A 58 6.42 -16.42 6.49
CA GLY A 58 7.86 -16.39 6.26
C GLY A 58 8.28 -15.65 4.99
N ILE A 59 7.42 -14.80 4.44
CA ILE A 59 7.67 -13.99 3.25
C ILE A 59 8.47 -12.76 3.68
N LYS A 60 9.65 -12.61 3.11
CA LYS A 60 10.59 -11.54 3.46
C LYS A 60 10.70 -10.52 2.36
N THR A 61 10.57 -10.89 1.08
CA THR A 61 10.84 -9.94 -0.02
C THR A 61 9.61 -9.63 -0.87
N ARG A 62 9.70 -8.55 -1.66
CA ARG A 62 8.68 -8.16 -2.64
C ARG A 62 8.53 -9.23 -3.72
N GLU A 63 9.64 -9.83 -4.13
CA GLU A 63 9.72 -10.86 -5.16
C GLU A 63 9.00 -12.14 -4.72
N GLU A 64 9.20 -12.55 -3.47
CA GLU A 64 8.51 -13.69 -2.88
C GLU A 64 6.99 -13.45 -2.84
N LEU A 65 6.55 -12.28 -2.37
CA LEU A 65 5.13 -11.93 -2.36
C LEU A 65 4.52 -11.95 -3.77
N LYS A 66 5.20 -11.35 -4.75
CA LYS A 66 4.73 -11.30 -6.15
C LYS A 66 4.65 -12.68 -6.78
N ALA A 67 5.62 -13.55 -6.51
CA ALA A 67 5.63 -14.92 -7.02
C ALA A 67 4.41 -15.72 -6.54
N ILE A 68 3.92 -15.44 -5.32
CA ILE A 68 2.81 -16.17 -4.71
C ILE A 68 1.45 -15.57 -5.09
N SER A 69 1.28 -14.25 -4.98
CA SER A 69 -0.02 -13.60 -5.12
C SER A 69 -0.51 -13.50 -6.59
N LYS A 70 0.39 -13.43 -7.58
CA LYS A 70 0.04 -13.21 -9.00
C LYS A 70 -0.88 -11.99 -9.28
N LYS A 71 -1.19 -11.17 -8.27
CA LYS A 71 -1.96 -9.92 -8.39
C LYS A 71 -1.06 -8.71 -8.32
N TYR A 72 -1.60 -7.59 -8.82
CA TYR A 72 -0.96 -6.30 -8.73
C TYR A 72 -1.06 -5.74 -7.30
N PHE A 73 0.04 -5.16 -6.82
CA PHE A 73 0.13 -4.41 -5.57
C PHE A 73 0.53 -2.98 -5.85
N MET A 74 -0.08 -2.03 -5.14
CA MET A 74 0.31 -0.64 -5.19
C MET A 74 1.75 -0.46 -4.71
N VAL A 75 2.51 0.41 -5.37
CA VAL A 75 3.92 0.67 -5.03
C VAL A 75 4.02 1.25 -3.62
N GLU A 76 3.14 2.16 -3.24
CA GLU A 76 3.06 2.75 -1.90
C GLU A 76 2.82 1.68 -0.83
N PHE A 77 1.94 0.71 -1.12
CA PHE A 77 1.66 -0.41 -0.21
C PHE A 77 2.91 -1.30 -0.04
N LEU A 78 3.55 -1.70 -1.15
CA LEU A 78 4.79 -2.48 -1.11
C LEU A 78 5.93 -1.73 -0.41
N ASN A 79 6.04 -0.42 -0.61
CA ASN A 79 7.04 0.40 0.05
C ASN A 79 6.87 0.39 1.56
N GLU A 80 5.64 0.54 2.07
CA GLU A 80 5.38 0.50 3.51
C GLU A 80 5.55 -0.91 4.12
N LEU A 81 5.19 -1.97 3.39
CA LEU A 81 5.39 -3.35 3.85
C LEU A 81 6.87 -3.69 4.06
N PHE A 82 7.74 -3.25 3.15
CA PHE A 82 9.16 -3.61 3.13
C PHE A 82 10.09 -2.44 3.51
N LYS A 83 9.53 -1.37 4.10
CA LYS A 83 10.24 -0.13 4.47
C LYS A 83 11.44 -0.35 5.39
N ASP A 84 11.34 -1.34 6.27
CA ASP A 84 12.38 -1.66 7.26
C ASP A 84 13.47 -2.60 6.73
N GLN A 85 13.33 -3.12 5.50
CA GLN A 85 14.32 -4.01 4.90
C GLN A 85 15.34 -3.31 4.00
N THR A 86 15.33 -1.97 3.97
CA THR A 86 16.23 -1.18 3.13
C THR A 86 16.90 -0.06 3.93
N TYR A 87 17.89 -0.42 4.73
CA TYR A 87 19.10 0.39 4.83
C TYR A 87 20.09 -0.10 3.76
N ASN A 88 19.69 -0.06 2.47
CA ASN A 88 20.49 -0.20 1.23
C ASN A 88 19.66 -0.75 0.06
N SER A 89 18.63 -0.03 -0.39
CA SER A 89 18.27 -0.15 -1.80
C SER A 89 17.87 1.23 -2.29
N GLU A 90 18.75 1.72 -3.14
CA GLU A 90 18.64 2.86 -4.04
C GLU A 90 17.21 3.40 -4.22
N ALA A 91 17.14 4.72 -4.14
CA ALA A 91 16.00 5.52 -4.56
C ALA A 91 15.59 5.17 -6.00
N TYR A 92 14.71 4.20 -6.16
CA TYR A 92 13.96 4.02 -7.39
C TYR A 92 12.78 4.98 -7.35
N ASN A 93 13.08 6.23 -7.67
CA ASN A 93 12.21 7.06 -8.49
C ASN A 93 11.91 6.25 -9.76
N VAL A 94 10.88 5.43 -9.74
CA VAL A 94 10.24 5.04 -10.99
C VAL A 94 9.27 6.17 -11.28
N GLU A 95 9.74 7.11 -12.10
CA GLU A 95 8.86 7.96 -12.90
C GLU A 95 7.85 7.02 -13.56
N ILE A 96 6.63 7.03 -13.03
CA ILE A 96 5.50 6.45 -13.72
C ILE A 96 5.25 7.42 -14.87
N ASP A 97 5.76 7.09 -16.06
CA ASP A 97 5.22 7.62 -17.30
C ASP A 97 3.75 7.18 -17.34
N ILE A 98 2.89 8.05 -16.79
CA ILE A 98 1.46 7.97 -17.03
C ILE A 98 1.32 8.46 -18.47
N ASP A 99 1.26 7.50 -19.40
CA ASP A 99 0.76 7.70 -20.74
C ASP A 99 -0.71 8.15 -20.64
N CYS A 100 -0.91 9.44 -20.37
CA CYS A 100 -2.17 10.14 -20.53
C CYS A 100 -2.40 10.36 -22.02
N GLY A 101 -2.63 9.29 -22.76
CA GLY A 101 -3.19 9.36 -24.09
C GLY A 101 -4.63 9.85 -24.02
N LEU A 102 -4.83 11.15 -24.26
CA LEU A 102 -6.05 11.76 -24.80
C LEU A 102 -5.72 13.04 -25.57
#